data_AF-A0A368G3P4-F1
#
_entry.id   AF-A0A368G3P4-F1
#
_cell.length_a   1.000
_cell.length_b   1.000
_cell.length_c   1.000
_cell.angle_alpha   90.00
_cell.angle_beta   90.00
_cell.angle_gamma   90.00
#
_symmetry.space_group_name_H-M   'P 1'
#
loop_
_entity.id
_entity.type
_entity.pdbx_description
1 polymer ?
#
loop_
_entity_poly.entity_id
_entity_poly.type
_entity_poly.pdbx_seq_one_letter_code
_entity_poly.pdbx_strand_id
1 'polypeptide(L)'
;MASSPWSRCACGPQDFPQGIFQLVSGFVSPQTIKSLTDGMADNICGQKTMQQIIDALMNSLSTKLTVTQWNSLLTLQSNLNSCLKPYGSSVSTVLSKMSSAFQTALSSQYSTLKSYGASLTKSGATCSSVRGSIYAKACPMATAGVVQSCITAAKGKMSSGEWSCVKSKCTSLFRFNLYST
;
A
#
# COMPACT_ATOMS: atom_id res chain seq x y z
N MET A 1 -21.26 -0.86 12.19
CA MET A 1 -21.32 0.59 11.90
C MET A 1 -20.67 0.79 10.55
N ALA A 2 -21.41 1.27 9.54
CA ALA A 2 -20.85 1.56 8.22
C ALA A 2 -19.87 2.73 8.34
N SER A 3 -18.63 2.54 7.93
CA SER A 3 -17.59 3.57 8.00
C SER A 3 -17.95 4.74 7.08
N SER A 4 -17.71 5.96 7.56
CA SER A 4 -17.86 7.18 6.76
C SER A 4 -17.08 7.06 5.43
N PRO A 5 -17.56 7.67 4.33
CA PRO A 5 -16.77 7.78 3.11
C PRO A 5 -15.42 8.42 3.43
N TRP A 6 -14.33 7.98 2.80
CA TRP A 6 -12.99 8.54 2.98
C TRP A 6 -12.94 10.08 2.97
N SER A 7 -13.80 10.73 2.18
CA SER A 7 -13.98 12.19 2.15
C SER A 7 -14.47 12.84 3.46
N ARG A 8 -14.78 12.04 4.49
CA ARG A 8 -15.33 12.45 5.79
C ARG A 8 -14.62 11.81 6.99
N CYS A 9 -13.52 11.10 6.78
CA CYS A 9 -12.77 10.44 7.86
C CYS A 9 -12.00 11.47 8.71
N ALA A 10 -12.12 11.42 10.04
CA ALA A 10 -11.26 12.20 10.92
C ALA A 10 -9.84 11.63 10.82
N CYS A 11 -8.79 12.45 10.86
CA CYS A 11 -7.42 11.99 10.61
C CYS A 11 -6.78 11.23 11.79
N GLY A 12 -7.54 10.32 12.42
CA GLY A 12 -7.16 9.57 13.62
C GLY A 12 -6.78 8.11 13.36
N PRO A 13 -6.33 7.40 14.42
CA PRO A 13 -5.77 6.04 14.34
C PRO A 13 -6.74 4.93 13.89
N GLN A 14 -8.04 5.20 13.87
CA GLN A 14 -9.08 4.26 13.41
C GLN A 14 -9.48 4.55 11.95
N ASP A 15 -9.68 5.82 11.63
CA ASP A 15 -10.20 6.27 10.35
C ASP A 15 -9.16 6.26 9.22
N PHE A 16 -7.88 6.54 9.53
CA PHE A 16 -6.83 6.52 8.52
C PHE A 16 -6.63 5.11 7.90
N PRO A 17 -6.48 4.02 8.68
CA PRO A 17 -6.44 2.67 8.12
C PRO A 17 -7.71 2.28 7.35
N GLN A 18 -8.87 2.71 7.84
CA GLN A 18 -10.14 2.43 7.17
C GLN A 18 -10.22 3.11 5.79
N GLY A 19 -9.65 4.31 5.67
CA GLY A 19 -9.46 5.00 4.41
C GLY A 19 -8.60 4.25 3.40
N ILE A 20 -7.43 3.78 3.85
CA ILE A 20 -6.54 2.97 3.02
C ILE A 20 -7.25 1.70 2.52
N PHE A 21 -8.03 1.03 3.39
CA PHE A 21 -8.86 -0.11 2.99
C PHE A 21 -9.89 0.27 1.90
N GLN A 22 -10.59 1.39 2.06
CA GLN A 22 -11.57 1.84 1.07
C GLN A 22 -10.94 2.20 -0.29
N LEU A 23 -9.74 2.80 -0.28
CA LEU A 23 -9.03 3.25 -1.47
C LEU A 23 -8.32 2.10 -2.22
N VAL A 24 -7.66 1.20 -1.48
CA VAL A 24 -6.65 0.31 -2.07
C VAL A 24 -7.16 -1.11 -2.27
N SER A 25 -7.76 -1.72 -1.25
CA SER A 25 -8.02 -3.17 -1.29
C SER A 25 -9.16 -3.62 -0.37
N GLY A 26 -10.00 -4.53 -0.88
CA GLY A 26 -10.96 -5.30 -0.06
C GLY A 26 -10.47 -6.68 0.36
N PHE A 27 -9.22 -7.05 0.03
CA PHE A 27 -8.73 -8.43 0.13
C PHE A 27 -8.43 -8.87 1.58
N VAL A 28 -7.94 -7.94 2.39
CA VAL A 28 -7.63 -8.17 3.81
C VAL A 28 -8.59 -7.38 4.70
N SER A 29 -8.80 -7.87 5.93
CA SER A 29 -9.71 -7.22 6.87
C SER A 29 -9.23 -5.79 7.25
N PRO A 30 -10.14 -4.89 7.68
CA PRO A 30 -9.76 -3.59 8.24
C PRO A 30 -8.75 -3.70 9.39
N GLN A 31 -8.83 -4.73 10.22
CA GLN A 31 -7.90 -5.01 11.31
C GLN A 31 -6.49 -5.33 10.77
N THR A 32 -6.41 -6.13 9.71
CA THR A 32 -5.15 -6.41 9.02
C THR A 32 -4.56 -5.13 8.45
N ILE A 33 -5.36 -4.30 7.76
CA ILE A 33 -4.90 -3.01 7.23
C ILE A 33 -4.38 -2.12 8.36
N LYS A 34 -5.12 -1.99 9.47
CA LYS A 34 -4.67 -1.23 10.63
C LYS A 34 -3.30 -1.70 11.12
N SER A 35 -3.12 -3.01 11.28
CA SER A 35 -1.85 -3.56 11.75
C SER A 35 -0.69 -3.30 10.77
N LEU A 36 -0.95 -3.35 9.46
CA LEU A 36 0.03 -3.00 8.43
C LEU A 36 0.36 -1.52 8.46
N THR A 37 -0.64 -0.66 8.60
CA THR A 37 -0.48 0.80 8.71
C THR A 37 0.27 1.22 9.98
N ASP A 38 0.01 0.56 11.13
CA ASP A 38 0.77 0.74 12.38
C ASP A 38 2.25 0.39 12.15
N GLY A 39 2.52 -0.75 11.51
CA GLY A 39 3.89 -1.15 11.18
C GLY A 39 4.57 -0.18 10.21
N MET A 40 3.86 0.37 9.22
CA MET A 40 4.41 1.37 8.30
C MET A 40 4.77 2.66 9.05
N ALA A 41 3.88 3.17 9.90
CA ALA A 41 4.15 4.37 10.70
C ALA A 41 5.36 4.18 11.61
N ASP A 42 5.47 3.03 12.27
CA ASP A 42 6.61 2.70 13.11
C ASP A 42 7.92 2.63 12.33
N ASN A 43 7.92 1.98 11.16
CA ASN A 43 9.12 1.86 10.34
C ASN A 43 9.56 3.21 9.76
N ILE A 44 8.61 4.07 9.34
CA ILE A 44 8.91 5.45 8.89
C ILE A 44 9.52 6.25 10.04
N CYS A 45 8.89 6.21 11.22
CA CYS A 45 9.40 6.87 12.41
C CYS A 45 10.78 6.36 12.83
N GLY A 46 10.98 5.05 12.77
CA GLY A 46 12.26 4.36 13.01
C GLY A 46 13.29 4.56 11.91
N GLN A 47 13.07 5.53 11.01
CA GLN A 47 14.00 5.97 9.99
C GLN A 47 14.42 4.89 8.98
N LYS A 48 13.63 3.82 8.83
CA LYS A 48 13.87 2.81 7.79
C LYS A 48 13.77 3.42 6.40
N THR A 49 14.42 2.78 5.43
CA THR A 49 14.30 3.14 4.02
C THR A 49 12.94 2.68 3.46
N MET A 50 12.53 3.24 2.32
CA MET A 50 11.27 2.82 1.68
C MET A 50 11.29 1.35 1.28
N GLN A 51 12.43 0.85 0.81
CA GLN A 51 12.59 -0.56 0.50
C GLN A 51 12.41 -1.44 1.75
N GLN A 52 13.05 -1.07 2.86
CA GLN A 52 12.88 -1.80 4.13
C GLN A 52 11.42 -1.76 4.64
N ILE A 53 10.69 -0.67 4.40
CA ILE A 53 9.26 -0.58 4.73
C ILE A 53 8.44 -1.52 3.84
N ILE A 54 8.72 -1.58 2.54
CA ILE A 54 8.06 -2.49 1.60
C ILE A 54 8.31 -3.94 2.00
N ASP A 55 9.56 -4.30 2.29
CA ASP A 55 9.92 -5.66 2.71
C ASP A 55 9.22 -6.03 4.02
N ALA A 56 9.18 -5.12 4.99
CA ALA A 56 8.46 -5.31 6.25
C ALA A 56 6.94 -5.44 6.04
N LEU A 57 6.37 -4.68 5.10
CA LEU A 57 4.96 -4.77 4.74
C LEU A 57 4.63 -6.14 4.14
N MET A 58 5.45 -6.63 3.19
CA MET A 58 5.26 -7.93 2.56
C MET A 58 5.39 -9.08 3.56
N ASN A 59 6.36 -9.01 4.48
CA ASN A 59 6.53 -9.98 5.56
C ASN A 59 5.39 -9.92 6.60
N SER A 60 4.87 -8.73 6.89
CA SER A 60 3.73 -8.57 7.79
C SER A 60 2.44 -9.08 7.15
N LEU A 61 2.28 -8.87 5.84
CA LEU A 61 1.15 -9.41 5.09
C LEU A 61 1.19 -10.94 5.09
N SER A 62 2.33 -11.56 4.76
CA SER A 62 2.47 -13.01 4.69
C SER A 62 2.11 -13.74 5.99
N THR A 63 2.39 -13.12 7.13
CA THR A 63 2.11 -13.67 8.47
C THR A 63 0.68 -13.41 8.96
N LYS A 64 -0.08 -12.55 8.29
CA LYS A 64 -1.45 -12.14 8.69
C LYS A 64 -2.55 -12.71 7.82
N LEU A 65 -2.20 -13.42 6.74
CA LEU A 65 -3.16 -14.02 5.84
C LEU A 65 -3.68 -15.35 6.40
N THR A 66 -4.98 -15.57 6.26
CA THR A 66 -5.59 -16.87 6.50
C THR A 66 -5.17 -17.87 5.42
N VAL A 67 -5.32 -19.18 5.68
CA VAL A 67 -5.06 -20.24 4.69
C VAL A 67 -5.85 -20.01 3.40
N THR A 68 -7.14 -19.64 3.51
CA THR A 68 -8.00 -19.35 2.35
C THR A 68 -7.51 -18.17 1.53
N GLN A 69 -7.08 -17.09 2.18
CA GLN A 69 -6.48 -15.94 1.49
C GLN A 69 -5.15 -16.34 0.85
N TRP A 70 -4.37 -17.20 1.51
CA TRP A 70 -3.12 -17.67 0.93
C TRP A 70 -3.32 -18.45 -0.36
N ASN A 71 -4.24 -19.41 -0.33
CA ASN A 71 -4.61 -20.18 -1.51
C ASN A 71 -5.12 -19.28 -2.64
N SER A 72 -5.92 -18.25 -2.31
CA SER A 72 -6.40 -17.27 -3.29
C SER A 72 -5.24 -16.49 -3.95
N LEU A 73 -4.21 -16.12 -3.18
CA LEU A 73 -3.01 -15.47 -3.71
C LEU A 73 -2.16 -16.40 -4.57
N LEU A 74 -2.02 -17.67 -4.22
CA LEU A 74 -1.31 -18.67 -5.03
C LEU A 74 -2.01 -18.88 -6.38
N THR A 75 -3.34 -19.02 -6.37
CA THR A 75 -4.13 -19.10 -7.62
C THR A 75 -3.96 -17.84 -8.46
N LEU A 76 -4.03 -16.66 -7.84
CA LEU A 76 -3.83 -15.40 -8.54
C LEU A 76 -2.42 -15.29 -9.14
N GLN A 77 -1.38 -15.67 -8.38
CA GLN A 77 0.00 -15.69 -8.84
C GLN A 77 0.16 -16.60 -10.06
N SER A 78 -0.41 -17.82 -10.03
CA SER A 78 -0.39 -18.76 -11.14
C SER A 78 -1.09 -18.19 -12.39
N ASN A 79 -2.28 -17.60 -12.22
CA ASN A 79 -3.04 -16.99 -13.30
C ASN A 79 -2.33 -15.78 -13.91
N LEU A 80 -1.70 -14.95 -13.08
CA LEU A 80 -0.96 -13.78 -13.53
C LEU A 80 0.32 -14.19 -14.26
N ASN A 81 1.10 -15.15 -13.74
CA ASN A 81 2.26 -15.70 -14.45
C ASN A 81 1.88 -16.29 -15.81
N SER A 82 0.78 -17.04 -15.88
CA SER A 82 0.28 -17.59 -17.15
C SER A 82 -0.07 -16.49 -18.16
N CYS A 83 -0.69 -15.40 -17.69
CA CYS A 83 -1.01 -14.25 -18.53
C CYS A 83 0.24 -13.47 -18.99
N LEU A 84 1.26 -13.38 -18.14
CA LEU A 84 2.49 -12.62 -18.41
C LEU A 84 3.49 -13.36 -19.31
N LYS A 85 3.40 -14.70 -19.38
CA LYS A 85 4.30 -15.55 -20.16
C LYS A 85 4.48 -15.13 -21.63
N PRO A 86 3.42 -14.79 -22.40
CA PRO A 86 3.56 -14.32 -23.78
C PRO A 86 4.35 -13.01 -23.93
N TYR A 87 4.48 -12.23 -22.85
CA TYR A 87 5.20 -10.96 -22.82
C TYR A 87 6.62 -11.10 -22.24
N GLY A 88 7.12 -12.33 -22.03
CA GLY A 88 8.43 -12.56 -21.43
C GLY A 88 8.55 -12.04 -20.00
N SER A 89 7.43 -11.90 -19.29
CA SER A 89 7.35 -11.28 -17.97
C SER A 89 6.89 -12.28 -16.91
N SER A 90 6.94 -11.85 -15.65
CA SER A 90 6.59 -12.65 -14.49
C SER A 90 5.98 -11.78 -13.40
N VAL A 91 5.33 -12.41 -12.42
CA VAL A 91 4.81 -11.72 -11.24
C VAL A 91 5.92 -10.94 -10.52
N SER A 92 7.13 -11.51 -10.38
CA SER A 92 8.24 -10.81 -9.72
C SER A 92 8.70 -9.57 -10.50
N THR A 93 8.77 -9.65 -11.83
CA THR A 93 9.12 -8.50 -12.70
C THR A 93 8.09 -7.39 -12.57
N VAL A 94 6.80 -7.74 -12.65
CA VAL A 94 5.71 -6.78 -12.50
C VAL A 94 5.69 -6.14 -11.10
N LEU A 95 5.84 -6.94 -10.04
CA LEU A 95 5.91 -6.43 -8.67
C LEU A 95 7.10 -5.48 -8.46
N SER A 96 8.25 -5.78 -9.05
CA SER A 96 9.43 -4.90 -9.02
C SER A 96 9.15 -3.57 -9.72
N LYS A 97 8.56 -3.61 -10.93
CA LYS A 97 8.13 -2.41 -11.67
C LYS A 97 7.13 -1.56 -10.88
N MET A 98 6.12 -2.20 -10.26
CA MET A 98 5.15 -1.52 -9.40
C MET A 98 5.82 -0.89 -8.18
N SER A 99 6.67 -1.63 -7.49
CA SER A 99 7.36 -1.17 -6.28
C SER A 99 8.23 0.05 -6.60
N SER A 100 9.02 0.00 -7.67
CA SER A 100 9.83 1.13 -8.13
C SER A 100 8.98 2.36 -8.52
N ALA A 101 7.86 2.14 -9.20
CA ALA A 101 6.93 3.21 -9.57
C ALA A 101 6.32 3.87 -8.33
N PHE A 102 5.85 3.08 -7.36
CA PHE A 102 5.26 3.57 -6.12
C PHE A 102 6.28 4.29 -5.25
N GLN A 103 7.51 3.78 -5.15
CA GLN A 103 8.59 4.45 -4.44
C GLN A 103 8.85 5.85 -5.00
N THR A 104 8.85 5.97 -6.33
CA THR A 104 9.00 7.26 -7.00
C THR A 104 7.83 8.19 -6.69
N ALA A 105 6.60 7.71 -6.87
CA ALA A 105 5.38 8.49 -6.68
C ALA A 105 5.15 8.96 -5.24
N LEU A 106 5.62 8.19 -4.25
CA LEU A 106 5.44 8.46 -2.82
C LEU A 106 6.67 9.08 -2.15
N SER A 107 7.76 9.30 -2.88
CA SER A 107 9.07 9.75 -2.36
C SER A 107 8.97 11.03 -1.51
N SER A 108 8.20 12.01 -1.97
CA SER A 108 8.02 13.30 -1.28
C SER A 108 7.23 13.15 0.02
N GLN A 109 6.10 12.43 -0.02
CA GLN A 109 5.27 12.15 1.15
C GLN A 109 6.06 11.35 2.19
N TYR A 110 6.77 10.31 1.76
CA TYR A 110 7.63 9.52 2.64
C TYR A 110 8.71 10.37 3.30
N SER A 111 9.42 11.22 2.55
CA SER A 111 10.48 12.07 3.10
C SER A 111 9.94 13.07 4.14
N THR A 112 8.74 13.59 3.88
CA THR A 112 8.03 14.47 4.82
C THR A 112 7.67 13.74 6.10
N LEU A 113 7.06 12.55 5.99
CA LEU A 113 6.67 11.75 7.16
C LEU A 113 7.86 11.23 7.94
N LYS A 114 8.95 10.87 7.26
CA LYS A 114 10.20 10.43 7.88
C LYS A 114 10.83 11.53 8.73
N SER A 115 10.95 12.74 8.17
CA SER A 115 11.44 13.92 8.89
C SER A 115 10.55 14.28 10.08
N TYR A 116 9.23 14.20 9.90
CA TYR A 116 8.27 14.46 10.97
C TYR A 116 8.36 13.42 12.08
N GLY A 117 8.44 12.13 11.74
CA GLY A 117 8.65 11.04 12.69
C GLY A 117 9.93 11.23 13.51
N ALA A 118 11.04 11.59 12.86
CA ALA A 118 12.28 11.92 13.54
C ALA A 118 12.11 13.08 14.54
N SER A 119 11.36 14.13 14.16
CA SER A 119 11.12 15.28 15.05
C SER A 119 10.33 14.91 16.31
N LEU A 120 9.39 13.97 16.20
CA LEU A 120 8.55 13.52 17.31
C LEU A 120 9.31 12.66 18.32
N THR A 121 10.32 11.92 17.87
CA THR A 121 11.12 11.04 18.74
C THR A 121 12.36 11.69 19.33
N LYS A 122 12.68 12.93 18.96
CA LYS A 122 13.82 13.69 19.50
C LYS A 122 13.80 13.80 21.03
N SER A 123 12.63 13.83 21.65
CA SER A 123 12.43 13.93 23.10
C SER A 123 12.34 12.57 23.82
N GLY A 124 12.70 11.47 23.16
CA GLY A 124 12.69 10.12 23.73
C GLY A 124 11.35 9.39 23.63
N ALA A 125 10.36 9.97 22.94
CA ALA A 125 9.11 9.27 22.64
C ALA A 125 9.34 8.05 21.73
N THR A 126 8.62 6.96 21.97
CA THR A 126 8.70 5.77 21.12
C THR A 126 7.84 5.95 19.87
N CYS A 127 8.21 5.30 18.76
CA CYS A 127 7.44 5.38 17.52
C CYS A 127 5.98 4.93 17.69
N SER A 128 5.75 3.92 18.53
CA SER A 128 4.39 3.46 18.85
C SER A 128 3.55 4.52 19.56
N SER A 129 4.15 5.30 20.46
CA SER A 129 3.47 6.36 21.21
C SER A 129 3.07 7.56 20.34
N VAL A 130 3.77 7.80 19.22
CA VAL A 130 3.54 8.96 18.34
C VAL A 130 2.81 8.62 17.04
N ARG A 131 2.33 7.38 16.88
CA ARG A 131 1.59 6.93 15.67
C ARG A 131 0.42 7.83 15.33
N GLY A 132 -0.35 8.26 16.34
CA GLY A 132 -1.50 9.13 16.14
C GLY A 132 -1.13 10.44 15.43
N SER A 133 -0.01 11.06 15.81
CA SER A 133 0.50 12.28 15.17
C SER A 133 0.97 12.00 13.74
N ILE A 134 1.62 10.87 13.49
CA ILE A 134 2.02 10.45 12.14
C ILE A 134 0.80 10.26 11.24
N TYR A 135 -0.27 9.64 11.75
CA TYR A 135 -1.53 9.49 11.01
C TYR A 135 -2.19 10.82 10.71
N ALA A 136 -2.24 11.73 11.69
CA ALA A 136 -2.77 13.07 11.47
C ALA A 136 -2.01 13.80 10.35
N LYS A 137 -0.69 13.62 10.28
CA LYS A 137 0.15 14.20 9.22
C LYS A 137 -0.02 13.49 7.87
N ALA A 138 -0.16 12.18 7.84
CA ALA A 138 -0.26 11.38 6.62
C ALA A 138 -1.64 11.43 5.96
N CYS A 139 -2.70 11.57 6.76
CA CYS A 139 -4.08 11.60 6.32
C CYS A 139 -4.37 12.57 5.15
N PRO A 140 -4.01 13.87 5.21
CA PRO A 140 -4.22 14.78 4.08
C PRO A 140 -3.38 14.44 2.84
N MET A 141 -2.34 13.61 2.98
CA MET A 141 -1.50 13.14 1.87
C MET A 141 -2.09 11.91 1.18
N ALA A 142 -2.94 11.13 1.84
CA ALA A 142 -3.50 9.88 1.34
C ALA A 142 -4.76 10.09 0.48
N THR A 143 -4.64 10.85 -0.61
CA THR A 143 -5.80 11.16 -1.46
C THR A 143 -6.00 10.13 -2.57
N ALA A 144 -7.22 10.09 -3.14
CA ALA A 144 -7.48 9.32 -4.35
C ALA A 144 -6.56 9.75 -5.51
N GLY A 145 -6.20 11.05 -5.58
CA GLY A 145 -5.25 11.57 -6.55
C GLY A 145 -3.85 10.96 -6.39
N VAL A 146 -3.36 10.77 -5.17
CA VAL A 146 -2.07 10.10 -4.93
C VAL A 146 -2.12 8.63 -5.34
N VAL A 147 -3.23 7.93 -5.06
CA VAL A 147 -3.39 6.53 -5.52
C VAL A 147 -3.45 6.47 -7.05
N GLN A 148 -4.17 7.38 -7.70
CA GLN A 148 -4.18 7.53 -9.15
C GLN A 148 -2.77 7.77 -9.70
N SER A 149 -1.96 8.66 -9.10
CA SER A 149 -0.57 8.89 -9.51
C SER A 149 0.28 7.63 -9.40
N CYS A 150 0.11 6.85 -8.33
CA CYS A 150 0.80 5.57 -8.16
C CYS A 150 0.44 4.58 -9.28
N ILE A 151 -0.86 4.43 -9.58
CA ILE A 151 -1.35 3.57 -10.66
C ILE A 151 -0.81 4.00 -12.01
N THR A 152 -0.89 5.30 -12.34
CA THR A 152 -0.38 5.85 -13.60
C THR A 152 1.12 5.61 -13.74
N ALA A 153 1.89 5.80 -12.66
CA ALA A 153 3.32 5.51 -12.65
C ALA A 153 3.60 4.02 -12.86
N ALA A 154 2.84 3.12 -12.23
CA ALA A 154 2.99 1.68 -12.41
C ALA A 154 2.67 1.23 -13.84
N LYS A 155 1.55 1.73 -14.41
CA LYS A 155 1.18 1.51 -15.81
C LYS A 155 2.30 1.97 -16.76
N GLY A 156 2.89 3.14 -16.52
CA GLY A 156 3.97 3.69 -17.34
C GLY A 156 5.28 2.88 -17.30
N LYS A 157 5.46 1.97 -16.32
CA LYS A 157 6.62 1.06 -16.23
C LYS A 157 6.39 -0.30 -16.88
N MET A 158 5.18 -0.55 -17.40
CA MET A 158 4.77 -1.84 -17.96
C MET A 158 4.46 -1.70 -19.45
N SER A 159 4.60 -2.81 -20.19
CA SER A 159 4.01 -2.89 -21.52
C SER A 159 2.49 -2.92 -21.43
N SER A 160 1.80 -2.60 -22.53
CA SER A 160 0.34 -2.68 -22.60
C SER A 160 -0.20 -4.08 -22.27
N GLY A 161 0.54 -5.12 -22.68
CA GLY A 161 0.22 -6.52 -22.37
C GLY A 161 0.36 -6.86 -20.90
N GLU A 162 1.48 -6.46 -20.28
CA GLU A 162 1.70 -6.63 -18.84
C GLU A 162 0.61 -5.91 -18.02
N TRP A 163 0.30 -4.66 -18.38
CA TRP A 163 -0.73 -3.89 -17.69
C TRP A 163 -2.12 -4.53 -17.81
N SER A 164 -2.47 -5.04 -19.00
CA SER A 164 -3.75 -5.74 -19.22
C SER A 164 -3.87 -6.98 -18.33
N CYS A 165 -2.79 -7.75 -18.18
CA CYS A 165 -2.75 -8.89 -17.26
C CYS A 165 -2.95 -8.46 -15.80
N VAL A 166 -2.24 -7.41 -15.35
CA VAL A 166 -2.40 -6.89 -13.98
C VAL A 166 -3.82 -6.41 -13.73
N LYS A 167 -4.35 -5.58 -14.62
CA LYS A 167 -5.69 -4.99 -14.48
C LYS A 167 -6.77 -6.06 -14.45
N SER A 168 -6.64 -7.13 -15.26
CA SER A 168 -7.64 -8.20 -15.33
C SER A 168 -7.54 -9.21 -14.19
N LYS A 169 -6.33 -9.53 -13.70
CA LYS A 169 -6.13 -10.60 -12.70
C LYS A 169 -6.07 -10.11 -11.26
N CYS A 170 -5.73 -8.84 -11.02
CA CYS A 170 -5.55 -8.30 -9.68
C CYS A 170 -6.75 -7.51 -9.14
N THR A 171 -7.94 -7.59 -9.76
CA THR A 171 -9.14 -6.86 -9.32
C THR A 171 -9.64 -7.24 -7.93
N SER A 172 -9.36 -8.48 -7.49
CA SER A 172 -9.64 -8.93 -6.12
C SER A 172 -8.68 -8.33 -5.08
N LEU A 173 -7.47 -7.96 -5.50
CA LEU A 173 -6.44 -7.37 -4.64
C LEU A 173 -6.52 -5.85 -4.64
N PHE A 174 -6.87 -5.23 -5.76
CA PHE A 174 -6.83 -3.80 -5.95
C PHE A 174 -8.08 -3.27 -6.64
N ARG A 175 -8.63 -2.16 -6.11
CA ARG A 175 -9.85 -1.53 -6.61
C ARG A 175 -9.60 -0.65 -7.84
N PHE A 176 -9.17 -1.25 -8.96
CA PHE A 176 -8.87 -0.51 -10.19
C PHE A 176 -10.06 0.30 -10.74
N ASN A 177 -11.29 -0.11 -10.45
CA ASN A 177 -12.51 0.56 -10.89
C ASN A 177 -12.71 1.96 -10.29
N LEU A 178 -11.97 2.32 -9.23
CA LEU A 178 -12.02 3.65 -8.63
C LEU A 178 -11.11 4.67 -9.34
N TYR A 179 -10.32 4.22 -10.30
CA TYR A 179 -9.23 5.00 -10.88
C TYR A 179 -9.24 4.93 -12.41
N SER A 180 -8.92 6.05 -13.04
CA SER A 180 -8.77 6.16 -14.49
C SER A 180 -7.54 5.35 -14.92
N THR A 181 -7.76 4.15 -15.44
CA THR A 181 -6.74 3.11 -15.64
C THR A 181 -6.65 2.62 -17.07
#